data_AF-A0A1B3JJY3-F1
#
_entry.id   AF-A0A1B3JJY3-F1
#
_cell.length_a   1.000
_cell.length_b   1.000
_cell.length_c   1.000
_cell.angle_alpha   90.00
_cell.angle_beta   90.00
_cell.angle_gamma   90.00
#
_symmetry.space_group_name_H-M   'P 1'
#
loop_
_entity.id
_entity.type
_entity.pdbx_description
1 polymer ?
#
loop_
_entity_poly.entity_id
_entity_poly.type
_entity_poly.pdbx_seq_one_letter_code
_entity_poly.pdbx_strand_id
1 'polypeptide(L)'
;MLYKLFLLVRSLLILYIMLYLGNQIASFIPAGVPGSIWGLLLLFIGLTTRITPLEWIYFGASLLIHFMAVLFVPVSVGIIKYSDLLWAQMNILIIPNVVSTCVTLVFIGIVANMMFERQSFRHKRKKVLAKRMTQEEK
;
A
#
# COMPACT_ATOMS: atom_id res chain seq x y z
N MET A 1 -0.54 4.09 -32.83
CA MET A 1 -0.09 2.93 -32.02
C MET A 1 1.21 3.21 -31.28
N LEU A 2 2.25 3.75 -31.95
CA LEU A 2 3.55 4.07 -31.33
C LEU A 2 3.48 5.01 -30.11
N TYR A 3 2.64 6.04 -30.12
CA TYR A 3 2.52 6.97 -28.99
C TYR A 3 2.10 6.26 -27.69
N LYS A 4 1.08 5.40 -27.74
CA LYS A 4 0.63 4.64 -26.56
C LYS A 4 1.73 3.69 -26.07
N LEU A 5 2.49 3.09 -26.99
CA LEU A 5 3.64 2.25 -26.64
C LEU A 5 4.73 3.05 -25.91
N PHE A 6 5.04 4.26 -26.40
CA PHE A 6 5.99 5.16 -25.73
C PHE A 6 5.54 5.54 -24.32
N LEU A 7 4.26 5.85 -24.12
CA LEU A 7 3.70 6.14 -22.79
C LEU A 7 3.80 4.92 -21.85
N LEU A 8 3.56 3.72 -22.37
CA LEU A 8 3.68 2.46 -21.63
C LEU A 8 5.14 2.23 -21.19
N VAL A 9 6.08 2.33 -22.12
CA VAL A 9 7.51 2.15 -21.80
C VAL A 9 7.98 3.17 -20.78
N ARG A 10 7.58 4.44 -20.93
CA ARG A 10 7.90 5.50 -19.95
C ARG A 10 7.33 5.18 -18.56
N SER A 11 6.05 4.79 -18.48
CA SER A 11 5.42 4.46 -17.19
C SER A 11 6.09 3.25 -16.51
N LEU A 12 6.40 2.21 -17.26
CA LEU A 12 7.14 1.05 -16.75
C LEU A 12 8.55 1.40 -16.27
N LEU A 13 9.27 2.24 -17.03
CA LEU A 13 10.60 2.70 -16.63
C LEU A 13 10.55 3.47 -15.31
N ILE A 14 9.58 4.37 -15.14
CA ILE A 14 9.41 5.12 -13.89
C ILE A 14 9.15 4.16 -12.72
N LEU A 15 8.20 3.22 -12.88
CA LEU A 15 7.90 2.22 -11.84
C LEU A 15 9.11 1.37 -11.49
N TYR A 16 9.87 0.94 -12.49
CA TYR A 16 11.08 0.14 -12.32
C TYR A 16 12.18 0.93 -11.60
N ILE A 17 12.41 2.19 -11.97
CA ILE A 17 13.40 3.06 -11.30
C ILE A 17 13.04 3.24 -9.83
N MET A 18 11.76 3.47 -9.51
CA MET A 18 11.33 3.61 -8.11
C MET A 18 11.53 2.33 -7.31
N LEU A 19 11.24 1.16 -7.90
CA LEU A 19 11.52 -0.13 -7.27
C LEU A 19 13.03 -0.34 -7.07
N TYR A 20 13.85 -0.02 -8.07
CA TYR A 20 15.29 -0.14 -8.00
C TYR A 20 15.88 0.73 -6.89
N LEU A 21 15.47 2.00 -6.81
CA LEU A 21 15.86 2.91 -5.73
C LEU A 21 15.40 2.39 -4.36
N GLY A 22 14.18 1.85 -4.28
CA GLY A 22 13.67 1.23 -3.06
C GLY A 22 14.51 0.02 -2.59
N ASN A 23 14.95 -0.83 -3.51
CA ASN A 23 15.86 -1.93 -3.21
C ASN A 23 17.23 -1.45 -2.75
N GLN A 24 17.78 -0.40 -3.37
CA GLN A 24 19.03 0.21 -2.92
C GLN A 24 18.88 0.73 -1.49
N ILE A 25 17.81 1.46 -1.19
CA ILE A 25 17.54 1.96 0.18
C ILE A 25 17.41 0.81 1.18
N ALA A 26 16.67 -0.25 0.83
CA ALA A 26 16.52 -1.41 1.69
C ALA A 26 17.85 -2.13 1.97
N SER A 27 18.80 -2.09 1.02
CA SER A 27 20.14 -2.65 1.23
C SER A 27 20.99 -1.81 2.20
N PHE A 28 20.77 -0.49 2.28
CA PHE A 28 21.48 0.38 3.22
C PHE A 28 20.83 0.42 4.60
N ILE A 29 19.50 0.22 4.68
CA ILE A 29 18.73 0.28 5.92
C ILE A 29 18.29 -1.13 6.32
N PRO A 30 18.91 -1.77 7.32
CA PRO A 30 18.53 -3.10 7.81
C PRO A 30 17.28 -3.04 8.70
N ALA A 31 16.15 -2.59 8.15
CA ALA A 31 14.87 -2.49 8.85
C ALA A 31 13.96 -3.73 8.67
N GLY A 32 14.40 -4.76 7.93
CA GLY A 32 13.58 -5.93 7.59
C GLY A 32 12.41 -5.63 6.65
N VAL A 33 12.33 -4.41 6.11
CA VAL A 33 11.28 -3.96 5.18
C VAL A 33 11.71 -4.26 3.73
N PRO A 34 10.87 -4.94 2.92
CA PRO A 34 11.16 -5.18 1.51
C PRO A 34 11.37 -3.88 0.73
N GLY A 35 12.31 -3.88 -0.21
CA GLY A 35 12.61 -2.70 -1.04
C GLY A 35 11.44 -2.23 -1.90
N SER A 36 10.47 -3.08 -2.21
CA SER A 36 9.22 -2.69 -2.89
C SER A 36 8.39 -1.70 -2.08
N ILE A 37 8.38 -1.80 -0.75
CA ILE A 37 7.66 -0.85 0.14
C ILE A 37 8.37 0.50 0.11
N TRP A 38 9.70 0.51 0.16
CA TRP A 38 10.50 1.73 0.00
C TRP A 38 10.29 2.39 -1.37
N GLY A 39 10.22 1.59 -2.44
CA GLY A 39 9.92 2.09 -3.78
C GLY A 39 8.53 2.70 -3.87
N LEU A 40 7.53 2.12 -3.20
CA LEU A 40 6.18 2.70 -3.10
C LEU A 40 6.19 4.03 -2.33
N LEU A 41 6.94 4.13 -1.22
CA LEU A 41 7.08 5.37 -0.47
C LEU A 41 7.76 6.47 -1.31
N LEU A 42 8.82 6.15 -2.05
CA LEU A 42 9.47 7.07 -2.98
C LEU A 42 8.50 7.55 -4.06
N LEU A 43 7.77 6.62 -4.67
CA LEU A 43 6.76 6.93 -5.66
C LEU A 43 5.69 7.87 -5.07
N PHE A 44 5.20 7.58 -3.86
CA PHE A 44 4.23 8.41 -3.16
C PHE A 44 4.75 9.82 -2.88
N ILE A 45 6.01 9.96 -2.45
CA ILE A 45 6.65 11.26 -2.29
C ILE A 45 6.76 11.99 -3.64
N GLY A 46 7.14 11.29 -4.70
CA GLY A 46 7.22 11.84 -6.06
C GLY A 46 5.87 12.33 -6.60
N LEU A 47 4.77 11.63 -6.26
CA LEU A 47 3.41 12.04 -6.61
C LEU A 47 2.94 13.24 -5.79
N THR A 48 3.16 13.22 -4.48
CA THR A 48 2.74 14.30 -3.57
C THR A 48 3.49 15.62 -3.82
N THR A 49 4.78 15.54 -4.17
CA THR A 49 5.60 16.68 -4.58
C THR A 49 5.35 17.13 -6.03
N ARG A 50 4.48 16.44 -6.78
CA ARG A 50 4.21 16.65 -8.22
C ARG A 50 5.44 16.54 -9.14
N ILE A 51 6.57 16.02 -8.66
CA ILE A 51 7.74 15.72 -9.50
C ILE A 51 7.38 14.65 -10.54
N THR A 52 6.58 13.66 -10.13
CA THR A 52 6.08 12.61 -11.01
C THR A 52 4.56 12.72 -11.13
N PRO A 53 4.03 13.42 -12.14
CA PRO A 53 2.58 13.56 -12.31
C PRO A 53 1.95 12.18 -12.58
N LEU A 54 0.76 11.97 -12.01
CA LEU A 54 0.04 10.68 -12.06
C LEU A 54 -0.14 10.18 -13.50
N GLU A 55 -0.41 11.08 -14.44
CA GLU A 55 -0.60 10.82 -15.87
C GLU A 55 0.57 10.07 -16.51
N TRP A 56 1.80 10.24 -15.99
CA TRP A 56 2.98 9.60 -16.54
C TRP A 56 3.06 8.11 -16.26
N ILE A 57 2.41 7.67 -15.20
CA ILE A 57 2.52 6.31 -14.65
C ILE A 57 1.21 5.55 -14.76
N TYR A 58 0.09 6.27 -14.79
CA TYR A 58 -1.27 5.72 -14.77
C TYR A 58 -1.49 4.62 -15.81
N PHE A 59 -1.06 4.84 -17.06
CA PHE A 59 -1.27 3.88 -18.14
C PHE A 59 -0.56 2.54 -17.89
N GLY A 60 0.72 2.55 -17.54
CA GLY A 60 1.49 1.34 -17.25
C GLY A 60 1.07 0.67 -15.94
N ALA A 61 0.82 1.46 -14.89
CA ALA A 61 0.35 0.94 -13.61
C ALA A 61 -1.02 0.26 -13.75
N SER A 62 -1.97 0.88 -14.48
CA SER A 62 -3.29 0.30 -14.75
C SER A 62 -3.19 -1.02 -15.50
N LEU A 63 -2.29 -1.13 -16.48
CA LEU A 63 -2.05 -2.36 -17.21
C LEU A 63 -1.51 -3.47 -16.30
N LEU A 64 -0.52 -3.17 -15.46
CA LEU A 64 0.05 -4.14 -14.50
C LEU A 64 -0.99 -4.61 -13.50
N ILE A 65 -1.82 -3.70 -12.99
CA ILE A 65 -2.92 -4.03 -12.07
C ILE A 65 -3.96 -4.90 -12.77
N HIS A 66 -4.31 -4.58 -14.03
CA HIS A 66 -5.28 -5.36 -14.81
C HIS A 66 -4.81 -6.82 -15.02
N PHE A 67 -3.52 -7.01 -15.32
CA PHE A 67 -2.94 -8.34 -15.50
C PHE A 67 -2.30 -8.94 -14.24
N MET A 68 -2.55 -8.36 -13.06
CA MET A 68 -1.91 -8.76 -11.80
C MET A 68 -2.12 -10.25 -11.51
N ALA A 69 -3.33 -10.77 -11.70
CA ALA A 69 -3.65 -12.19 -11.51
C ALA A 69 -2.80 -13.10 -12.42
N VAL A 70 -2.59 -12.71 -13.68
CA VAL A 70 -1.76 -13.46 -14.64
C VAL A 70 -0.29 -13.42 -14.23
N LEU A 71 0.19 -12.28 -13.75
CA LEU A 71 1.57 -12.11 -13.26
C LEU A 71 1.86 -12.94 -11.99
N PHE A 72 0.84 -13.33 -11.23
CA PHE A 72 1.00 -14.24 -10.09
C PHE A 72 1.21 -15.69 -10.50
N VAL A 73 0.70 -16.13 -11.65
CA VAL A 73 0.77 -17.55 -12.05
C VAL A 73 2.21 -18.09 -12.06
N PRO A 74 3.21 -17.41 -12.66
CA PRO A 74 4.59 -17.88 -12.62
C PRO A 74 5.17 -17.96 -11.21
N VAL A 75 4.84 -16.98 -10.36
CA VAL A 75 5.28 -16.93 -8.96
C VAL A 75 4.71 -18.10 -8.18
N SER A 76 3.40 -18.36 -8.32
CA SER A 76 2.71 -19.48 -7.68
C SER A 76 3.24 -20.83 -8.14
N VAL A 77 3.47 -21.03 -9.45
CA VAL A 77 4.04 -22.28 -9.97
C VAL A 77 5.45 -22.52 -9.43
N GLY A 78 6.23 -21.46 -9.22
CA GLY A 78 7.54 -21.55 -8.56
C GLY A 78 7.45 -22.03 -7.11
N ILE A 79 6.42 -21.60 -6.38
CA ILE A 79 6.18 -22.01 -4.98
C ILE A 79 5.77 -23.48 -4.89
N ILE A 80 4.96 -23.98 -5.83
CA ILE A 80 4.49 -25.38 -5.85
C ILE A 80 5.66 -26.38 -5.91
N LYS A 81 6.82 -26.01 -6.47
CA LYS A 81 8.02 -26.86 -6.45
C LYS A 81 8.51 -27.21 -5.04
N TYR A 82 8.11 -26.44 -4.04
CA TYR A 82 8.44 -26.64 -2.63
C TYR A 82 7.23 -27.11 -1.81
N SER A 83 6.23 -27.72 -2.46
CA SER A 83 4.97 -28.16 -1.82
C SER A 83 5.20 -29.04 -0.61
N ASP A 84 6.16 -29.96 -0.64
CA ASP A 84 6.41 -30.91 0.44
C ASP A 84 6.92 -30.21 1.69
N LEU A 85 7.79 -29.20 1.51
CA LEU A 85 8.29 -28.36 2.60
C LEU A 85 7.16 -27.50 3.20
N LEU A 86 6.28 -26.97 2.35
CA LEU A 86 5.12 -26.18 2.78
C LEU A 86 4.15 -27.02 3.61
N TRP A 87 3.88 -28.26 3.21
CA TRP A 87 3.06 -29.19 3.97
C TRP A 87 3.70 -29.54 5.32
N ALA A 88 5.01 -29.81 5.34
CA ALA A 88 5.72 -30.12 6.57
C ALA A 88 5.70 -28.97 7.60
N GLN A 89 5.68 -27.71 7.14
CA GLN A 89 5.74 -26.52 8.00
C GLN A 89 4.44 -25.71 8.04
N MET A 90 3.32 -26.25 7.55
CA MET A 90 2.06 -25.52 7.40
C MET A 90 1.57 -24.87 8.70
N ASN A 91 1.74 -25.54 9.84
CA ASN A 91 1.31 -25.02 11.13
C ASN A 91 2.16 -23.82 11.58
N ILE A 92 3.48 -23.88 11.34
CA ILE A 92 4.43 -22.83 11.72
C ILE A 92 4.28 -21.62 10.80
N LEU A 93 3.81 -21.82 9.56
CA LEU A 93 3.57 -20.74 8.62
C LEU A 93 2.19 -20.07 8.83
N ILE A 94 1.12 -20.84 8.96
CA ILE A 94 -0.24 -20.28 8.97
C ILE A 94 -0.58 -19.67 10.33
N ILE A 95 -0.32 -20.38 11.44
CA ILE A 95 -0.79 -19.96 12.77
C ILE A 95 -0.19 -18.59 13.16
N PRO A 96 1.14 -18.37 13.11
CA PRO A 96 1.72 -17.09 13.51
C PRO A 96 1.30 -15.94 12.57
N ASN A 97 1.17 -16.20 11.27
CA ASN A 97 0.78 -15.15 10.31
C ASN A 97 -0.67 -14.70 10.52
N VAL A 98 -1.60 -15.65 10.72
CA VAL A 98 -3.02 -15.32 10.98
C VAL A 98 -3.14 -14.61 12.32
N VAL A 99 -2.54 -15.15 13.38
CA VAL A 99 -2.58 -14.54 14.72
C VAL A 99 -1.95 -13.15 14.70
N SER A 100 -0.77 -13.00 14.12
CA SER A 100 -0.10 -11.69 14.03
C SER A 100 -0.93 -10.70 13.23
N THR A 101 -1.52 -11.10 12.11
CA THR A 101 -2.36 -10.19 11.30
C THR A 101 -3.60 -9.75 12.06
N CYS A 102 -4.32 -10.68 12.70
CA CYS A 102 -5.49 -10.35 13.51
C CYS A 102 -5.14 -9.42 14.68
N VAL A 103 -4.07 -9.73 15.42
CA VAL A 103 -3.61 -8.92 16.56
C VAL A 103 -3.19 -7.53 16.08
N THR A 104 -2.40 -7.42 15.01
CA THR A 104 -1.97 -6.14 14.45
C THR A 104 -3.17 -5.30 13.98
N LEU A 105 -4.16 -5.89 13.33
CA LEU A 105 -5.38 -5.18 12.90
C LEU A 105 -6.20 -4.67 14.08
N VAL A 106 -6.42 -5.50 15.11
CA VAL A 106 -7.14 -5.10 16.32
C VAL A 106 -6.39 -3.99 17.06
N PHE A 107 -5.07 -4.14 17.22
CA PHE A 107 -4.23 -3.17 17.91
C PHE A 107 -4.22 -1.82 17.18
N ILE A 108 -3.98 -1.81 15.87
CA ILE A 108 -4.04 -0.59 15.04
C ILE A 108 -5.46 0.02 15.11
N GLY A 109 -6.51 -0.79 15.08
CA GLY A 109 -7.89 -0.33 15.21
C GLY A 109 -8.16 0.39 16.53
N ILE A 110 -7.70 -0.17 17.66
CA ILE A 110 -7.83 0.44 18.99
C ILE A 110 -7.02 1.74 19.07
N VAL A 111 -5.77 1.73 18.61
CA VAL A 111 -4.89 2.92 18.61
C VAL A 111 -5.49 4.02 17.75
N ALA A 112 -5.95 3.69 16.54
CA ALA A 112 -6.61 4.64 15.65
C ALA A 112 -7.86 5.21 16.32
N ASN A 113 -8.73 4.37 16.89
CA ASN A 113 -9.93 4.85 17.58
C ASN A 113 -9.57 5.83 18.72
N MET A 114 -8.59 5.49 19.56
CA MET A 114 -8.13 6.35 20.65
C MET A 114 -7.55 7.69 20.15
N MET A 115 -6.79 7.69 19.05
CA MET A 115 -6.24 8.91 18.45
C MET A 115 -7.33 9.77 17.81
N PHE A 116 -8.25 9.17 17.06
CA PHE A 116 -9.33 9.90 16.37
C PHE A 116 -10.39 10.43 17.32
N GLU A 117 -10.69 9.72 18.41
CA GLU A 117 -11.64 10.14 19.43
C GLU A 117 -11.16 11.42 20.16
N ARG A 118 -9.84 11.59 20.32
CA ARG A 118 -9.25 12.82 20.89
C ARG A 118 -9.25 14.02 19.94
N GLN A 119 -9.28 13.82 18.62
CA GLN A 119 -9.15 14.92 17.64
C GLN A 119 -10.46 15.32 16.94
N SER A 120 -11.38 14.38 16.68
CA SER A 120 -12.49 14.64 15.75
C SER A 120 -13.77 15.19 16.40
N PHE A 121 -14.07 14.83 17.66
CA PHE A 121 -15.35 15.24 18.26
C PHE A 121 -15.40 16.68 18.77
N ARG A 122 -14.29 17.29 19.20
CA ARG A 122 -14.38 18.62 19.84
C ARG A 122 -14.78 19.74 18.88
N HIS A 123 -14.38 19.66 17.61
CA HIS A 123 -14.66 20.70 16.62
C HIS A 123 -15.96 20.44 15.83
N LYS A 124 -16.27 19.18 15.48
CA LYS A 124 -17.54 18.84 14.81
C LYS A 124 -18.73 18.78 15.78
N ARG A 125 -18.63 18.26 17.02
CA ARG A 125 -19.75 18.37 17.99
C ARG A 125 -20.05 19.81 18.35
N LYS A 126 -19.05 20.67 18.57
CA LYS A 126 -19.31 22.09 18.88
C LYS A 126 -20.04 22.82 17.75
N LYS A 127 -19.67 22.57 16.48
CA LYS A 127 -20.37 23.14 15.32
C LYS A 127 -21.79 22.59 15.16
N VAL A 128 -22.01 21.29 15.40
CA VAL A 128 -23.34 20.67 15.33
C VAL A 128 -24.25 21.10 16.49
N LEU A 129 -23.71 21.22 17.70
CA LEU A 129 -24.44 21.70 18.90
C LEU A 129 -24.76 23.19 18.81
N ALA A 130 -23.81 24.02 18.37
CA ALA A 130 -24.06 25.45 18.17
C ALA A 130 -25.16 25.69 17.14
N LYS A 131 -25.17 24.92 16.03
CA LYS A 131 -26.22 25.00 15.00
C LYS A 131 -27.60 24.57 15.49
N ARG A 132 -27.68 23.66 16.47
CA ARG A 132 -28.95 23.24 17.08
C ARG A 132 -29.51 24.31 18.03
N MET A 133 -28.66 24.96 18.83
CA MET A 133 -29.10 26.06 19.70
C MET A 133 -29.63 27.26 18.91
N THR A 134 -29.04 27.58 17.75
CA THR A 134 -29.56 28.67 16.88
C THR A 134 -30.83 28.31 16.11
N GLN A 135 -31.21 27.03 16.06
CA GLN A 135 -32.46 26.56 15.45
C GLN A 135 -33.61 26.46 16.47
N GLU A 136 -33.32 26.31 17.76
CA GLU A 136 -34.32 26.32 18.83
C GLU A 136 -34.71 27.75 19.29
N GLU A 137 -33.87 28.76 19.01
CA GLU A 137 -34.15 30.19 19.29
C GLU A 137 -34.96 30.91 18.18
N LYS A 138 -35.44 30.21 17.15
CA LYS A 138 -36.31 30.75 16.08
C LYS A 138 -37.65 30.03 16.04
#